data_AF-A0A7C9UV41-F1
#
_entry.id   AF-A0A7C9UV41-F1
#
_cell.length_a   1.000
_cell.length_b   1.000
_cell.length_c   1.000
_cell.angle_alpha   90.00
_cell.angle_beta   90.00
_cell.angle_gamma   90.00
#
_symmetry.space_group_name_H-M   'P 1'
#
loop_
_entity.id
_entity.type
_entity.pdbx_description
1 polymer ?
#
loop_
_entity_poly.entity_id
_entity_poly.type
_entity_poly.pdbx_seq_one_letter_code
_entity_poly.pdbx_strand_id
1 'polypeptide(L)'
;MSHDLSLDDFFDMLGRYGADIGNWPLSPGQLESVAVFLSRSAVAREAVEEMRLMETALRGELPLAPHGLADRILAAAGISVGRNAAIFAVPRPRRIRYN
;
A
#
# COMPACT_ATOMS: atom_id res chain seq x y z
N MET A 1 27.82 -13.88 -13.46
CA MET A 1 27.10 -13.84 -14.74
C MET A 1 25.81 -13.08 -14.50
N SER A 2 25.72 -11.83 -14.94
CA SER A 2 24.44 -11.13 -14.94
C SER A 2 23.60 -11.74 -16.05
N HIS A 3 22.54 -12.47 -15.67
CA HIS A 3 21.56 -12.90 -16.64
C HIS A 3 20.78 -11.65 -17.05
N ASP A 4 20.83 -11.27 -18.32
CA ASP A 4 19.96 -10.22 -18.84
C ASP A 4 18.51 -10.66 -18.62
N LEU A 5 17.68 -9.74 -18.13
CA LEU A 5 16.26 -10.00 -17.88
C LEU A 5 15.55 -10.21 -19.22
N SER A 6 14.99 -11.40 -19.43
CA SER A 6 14.18 -11.67 -20.63
C SER A 6 12.75 -11.16 -20.45
N LEU A 7 12.03 -11.05 -21.56
CA LEU A 7 10.62 -10.65 -21.53
C LEU A 7 9.74 -11.71 -20.84
N ASP A 8 10.07 -12.99 -21.01
CA ASP A 8 9.33 -14.09 -20.37
C ASP A 8 9.56 -14.10 -18.85
N ASP A 9 10.81 -13.89 -18.40
CA ASP A 9 11.14 -13.76 -16.97
C ASP A 9 10.40 -12.57 -16.35
N PHE A 10 10.34 -11.45 -17.08
CA PHE A 10 9.61 -10.26 -16.67
C PHE A 10 8.11 -10.54 -16.51
N PHE A 11 7.48 -11.23 -17.47
CA PHE A 11 6.07 -11.58 -17.40
C PHE A 11 5.75 -12.56 -16.26
N ASP A 12 6.61 -13.54 -16.00
CA ASP A 12 6.44 -14.45 -14.86
C ASP A 12 6.50 -13.68 -13.53
N MET A 13 7.44 -12.74 -13.40
CA MET A 13 7.54 -11.89 -12.22
C MET A 13 6.34 -10.94 -12.07
N LEU A 14 5.89 -10.32 -13.16
CA LEU A 14 4.69 -9.47 -13.18
C LEU A 14 3.44 -10.25 -12.76
N GLY A 15 3.27 -11.48 -13.27
CA GLY A 15 2.14 -12.34 -12.91
C GLY A 15 2.17 -12.80 -11.45
N ARG A 16 3.37 -12.97 -10.85
CA ARG A 16 3.51 -13.41 -9.45
C ARG A 16 3.39 -12.30 -8.43
N TYR A 17 3.92 -11.12 -8.74
CA TYR A 17 4.09 -10.04 -7.77
C TYR A 17 3.23 -8.80 -8.05
N GLY A 18 2.57 -8.75 -9.21
CA GLY A 18 1.68 -7.65 -9.59
C GLY A 18 2.43 -6.43 -10.11
N ALA A 19 1.67 -5.35 -10.34
CA ALA A 19 2.16 -4.14 -11.02
C ALA A 19 3.10 -3.26 -10.17
N ASP A 20 3.14 -3.45 -8.84
CA ASP A 20 3.99 -2.66 -7.95
C ASP A 20 5.39 -3.26 -7.81
N ILE A 21 6.26 -2.89 -8.77
CA ILE A 21 7.64 -3.36 -8.88
C ILE A 21 8.47 -3.04 -7.63
N GLY A 22 8.14 -1.97 -6.91
CA GLY A 22 8.83 -1.58 -5.67
C GLY A 22 8.70 -2.62 -4.55
N ASN A 23 7.65 -3.47 -4.61
CA ASN A 23 7.39 -4.53 -3.63
C ASN A 23 7.90 -5.89 -4.08
N TRP A 24 8.53 -6.01 -5.26
CA TRP A 24 9.06 -7.28 -5.72
C TRP A 24 10.22 -7.74 -4.83
N PRO A 25 10.38 -9.05 -4.57
CA PRO A 25 11.42 -9.58 -3.69
C PRO A 25 12.79 -9.63 -4.38
N LEU A 26 13.25 -8.46 -4.85
CA LEU A 26 14.48 -8.28 -5.60
C LEU A 26 15.50 -7.49 -4.78
N SER A 27 16.78 -7.77 -5.01
CA SER A 27 17.85 -6.91 -4.51
C SER A 27 17.85 -5.54 -5.24
N PRO A 28 18.45 -4.49 -4.66
CA PRO A 28 18.49 -3.16 -5.29
C PRO A 28 19.05 -3.15 -6.72
N GLY A 29 20.11 -3.92 -7.00
CA GLY A 29 20.68 -4.00 -8.35
C GLY A 29 19.79 -4.73 -9.37
N GLN A 30 18.95 -5.66 -8.90
CA GLN A 30 17.95 -6.31 -9.75
C GLN A 30 16.80 -5.34 -10.06
N LEU A 31 16.35 -4.54 -9.10
CA LEU A 31 15.35 -3.48 -9.34
C LEU A 31 15.85 -2.46 -10.37
N GLU A 32 17.11 -2.06 -10.29
CA GLU A 32 17.73 -1.19 -11.31
C GLU A 32 17.75 -1.85 -12.68
N SER A 33 18.07 -3.14 -12.75
CA SER A 33 18.02 -3.91 -14.01
C SER A 33 16.61 -3.95 -14.62
N VAL A 34 15.57 -4.13 -13.79
CA VAL A 34 14.16 -4.05 -14.22
C VAL A 34 13.80 -2.65 -14.71
N ALA A 35 14.24 -1.60 -14.01
CA ALA A 35 14.00 -0.22 -14.44
C ALA A 35 14.66 0.08 -15.80
N VAL A 36 15.90 -0.39 -16.01
CA VAL A 36 16.59 -0.31 -17.30
C VAL A 36 15.82 -1.09 -18.38
N PHE A 37 15.34 -2.29 -18.07
CA PHE A 37 14.54 -3.09 -19.01
C PHE A 37 13.25 -2.38 -19.42
N LEU A 38 12.50 -1.83 -18.48
CA LEU A 38 11.27 -1.06 -18.74
C LEU A 38 11.51 0.17 -19.58
N SER A 39 12.62 0.88 -19.37
CA SER A 39 12.95 2.05 -20.18
C SER A 39 13.20 1.70 -21.66
N ARG A 40 13.58 0.45 -21.95
CA ARG A 40 13.92 -0.03 -23.30
C ARG A 40 12.81 -0.84 -23.97
N SER A 41 11.88 -1.42 -23.20
CA SER A 41 10.81 -2.27 -23.71
C SER A 41 9.45 -1.58 -23.59
N ALA A 42 8.85 -1.23 -24.74
CA ALA A 42 7.48 -0.72 -24.77
C ALA A 42 6.45 -1.77 -24.32
N VAL A 43 6.62 -3.02 -24.78
CA VAL A 43 5.76 -4.15 -24.44
C VAL A 43 5.70 -4.39 -22.93
N ALA A 44 6.86 -4.34 -22.25
CA ALA A 44 6.91 -4.52 -20.80
C ALA A 44 6.18 -3.40 -20.04
N ARG A 45 6.26 -2.15 -20.54
CA ARG A 45 5.54 -1.01 -19.94
C ARG A 45 4.04 -1.13 -20.12
N GLU A 46 3.59 -1.50 -21.32
CA GLU A 46 2.16 -1.73 -21.59
C GLU A 46 1.58 -2.81 -20.69
N ALA A 47 2.31 -3.90 -20.48
CA ALA A 47 1.90 -4.98 -19.59
C ALA A 47 1.74 -4.54 -18.12
N VAL A 48 2.66 -3.70 -17.61
CA VAL A 48 2.56 -3.16 -16.25
C VAL A 48 1.32 -2.28 -16.11
N GLU A 49 1.05 -1.43 -17.09
CA GLU A 49 -0.13 -0.56 -17.08
C GLU A 49 -1.43 -1.36 -17.18
N GLU A 50 -1.47 -2.40 -18.03
CA GLU A 50 -2.62 -3.31 -18.11
C GLU A 50 -2.89 -4.00 -16.76
N MET A 51 -1.86 -4.59 -16.16
CA MET A 51 -1.96 -5.22 -14.84
C MET A 51 -2.45 -4.21 -13.78
N ARG A 52 -1.92 -2.98 -13.79
CA ARG A 52 -2.31 -1.92 -12.87
C ARG A 52 -3.78 -1.54 -13.02
N LEU A 53 -4.28 -1.43 -14.25
CA LEU A 53 -5.68 -1.16 -14.53
C LEU A 53 -6.57 -2.30 -14.03
N MET A 54 -6.18 -3.55 -14.27
CA MET A 54 -6.90 -4.73 -13.78
C MET A 54 -6.96 -4.77 -12.25
N GLU A 55 -5.82 -4.59 -11.57
CA GLU A 55 -5.77 -4.54 -10.10
C GLU A 55 -6.64 -3.42 -9.53
N THR A 56 -6.65 -2.24 -10.18
CA THR A 56 -7.46 -1.10 -9.74
C THR A 56 -8.94 -1.39 -9.89
N ALA A 57 -9.35 -1.98 -11.02
CA ALA A 57 -10.73 -2.38 -11.24
C ALA A 57 -11.19 -3.40 -10.19
N LEU A 58 -10.38 -4.42 -9.91
CA LEU A 58 -10.69 -5.45 -8.90
C LEU A 58 -10.77 -4.88 -7.48
N ARG A 59 -9.90 -3.92 -7.11
CA ARG A 59 -9.97 -3.28 -5.78
C ARG A 59 -11.22 -2.42 -5.62
N GLY A 60 -11.69 -1.78 -6.70
CA GLY A 60 -12.92 -0.97 -6.67
C GLY A 60 -14.18 -1.78 -6.37
N GLU A 61 -14.16 -3.09 -6.63
CA GLU A 61 -15.29 -4.00 -6.41
C GLU A 61 -15.27 -4.68 -5.03
N LEU A 62 -14.29 -4.39 -4.17
CA LEU A 62 -14.25 -5.00 -2.84
C LEU A 62 -15.48 -4.58 -2.02
N PRO A 63 -16.32 -5.54 -1.59
CA PRO A 63 -17.50 -5.23 -0.80
C PRO A 63 -17.07 -4.53 0.49
N LEU A 64 -17.76 -3.45 0.85
CA LEU A 64 -17.55 -2.76 2.12
C LEU A 64 -17.63 -3.76 3.26
N ALA A 65 -16.65 -3.70 4.17
CA ALA A 65 -16.66 -4.54 5.34
C ALA A 65 -17.96 -4.34 6.13
N PRO A 66 -18.55 -5.41 6.70
CA PRO A 66 -19.70 -5.29 7.59
C PRO A 66 -19.41 -4.33 8.73
N HIS A 67 -20.42 -3.55 9.11
CA HIS A 67 -20.33 -2.62 10.22
C HIS A 67 -19.83 -3.34 11.50
N GLY A 68 -18.83 -2.77 12.17
CA GLY A 68 -18.24 -3.32 13.39
C GLY A 68 -17.20 -4.44 13.18
N LEU A 69 -16.83 -4.80 11.93
CA LEU A 69 -15.74 -5.75 11.70
C LEU A 69 -14.41 -5.26 12.28
N ALA A 70 -14.09 -3.98 12.09
CA ALA A 70 -12.88 -3.38 12.65
C ALA A 70 -12.84 -3.49 14.18
N ASP A 71 -13.95 -3.18 14.85
CA ASP A 71 -14.06 -3.29 16.31
C ASP A 71 -13.87 -4.73 16.80
N ARG A 72 -14.42 -5.70 16.06
CA ARG A 72 -14.24 -7.13 16.36
C ARG A 72 -12.81 -7.60 16.17
N ILE A 73 -12.12 -7.12 15.14
CA ILE A 73 -10.70 -7.40 14.90
C ILE A 73 -9.84 -6.80 16.03
N LEU A 74 -10.10 -5.53 16.39
CA LEU A 74 -9.39 -4.85 17.47
C LEU A 74 -9.61 -5.54 18.83
N ALA A 75 -10.85 -5.93 19.13
CA ALA A 75 -11.18 -6.69 20.32
C ALA A 75 -10.47 -8.06 20.36
N ALA A 76 -10.44 -8.78 19.23
CA ALA A 76 -9.74 -10.06 19.12
C ALA A 76 -8.22 -9.92 19.25
N ALA A 77 -7.65 -8.80 18.79
CA ALA A 77 -6.24 -8.46 18.94
C ALA A 77 -5.88 -7.94 20.35
N GLY A 78 -6.85 -7.84 21.27
CA GLY A 78 -6.63 -7.30 22.62
C GLY A 78 -6.41 -5.78 22.65
N ILE A 79 -6.67 -5.07 21.55
CA ILE A 79 -6.56 -3.62 21.45
C ILE A 79 -7.88 -3.01 21.93
N SER A 80 -7.90 -2.56 23.18
CA SER A 80 -9.00 -1.72 23.65
C SER A 80 -8.80 -0.29 23.15
N VAL A 81 -9.72 0.21 22.33
CA VAL A 81 -9.78 1.64 22.00
C VAL A 81 -10.23 2.37 23.25
N GLY A 82 -9.26 2.70 24.11
CA GLY A 82 -9.48 3.50 25.30
C GLY A 82 -10.03 4.86 24.90
N ARG A 83 -11.26 5.17 25.35
CA ARG A 83 -11.88 6.50 25.27
C ARG A 83 -11.00 7.54 26.00
N ASN A 84 -10.00 8.10 25.34
CA ASN A 84 -9.29 9.29 25.80
C ASN A 84 -10.01 10.55 25.33
N ALA A 85 -11.23 10.78 25.83
CA ALA A 85 -11.96 12.04 25.67
C ALA A 85 -11.58 13.10 26.72
N ALA A 86 -10.66 12.80 27.65
CA ALA A 86 -10.35 13.68 28.78
C ALA A 86 -9.14 14.61 28.58
N ILE A 87 -8.36 14.48 27.49
CA ILE A 87 -7.09 15.22 27.35
C ILE A 87 -7.31 16.65 26.82
N PHE A 88 -8.48 16.96 26.25
CA PHE A 88 -8.82 18.30 25.74
C PHE A 88 -9.68 19.15 26.69
N ALA A 89 -9.61 18.90 28.00
CA ALA A 89 -10.14 19.85 28.98
C ALA A 89 -9.26 21.10 29.02
N VAL A 90 -9.53 22.05 28.11
CA VAL A 90 -8.95 23.40 28.13
C VAL A 90 -9.21 24.00 29.53
N PRO A 91 -8.17 24.41 30.28
CA PRO A 91 -8.39 25.06 31.56
C PRO A 91 -9.09 26.41 31.32
N ARG A 92 -10.27 26.60 31.94
CA ARG A 92 -10.98 27.89 31.88
C ARG A 92 -10.10 28.98 32.49
N PRO A 93 -9.90 30.13 31.80
CA PRO A 93 -9.10 31.22 32.37
C PRO A 93 -9.78 31.78 33.63
N ARG A 94 -9.00 31.92 34.70
CA ARG A 94 -9.43 32.58 35.94
C ARG A 94 -9.78 34.04 35.62
N ARG A 95 -11.05 34.44 35.83
CA ARG A 95 -11.45 35.86 35.79
C ARG A 95 -10.73 36.60 36.92
N ILE A 96 -9.77 37.45 36.56
CA ILE A 96 -9.18 38.44 37.46
C ILE A 96 -10.27 39.50 37.71
N ARG A 97 -10.69 39.67 38.97
CA ARG A 97 -11.49 40.82 39.38
C ARG A 97 -10.52 41.98 39.62
N TYR A 98 -10.72 43.09 38.90
CA TYR A 98 -10.14 44.38 39.29
C TYR A 98 -11.06 45.01 40.34
N ASN A 99 -10.42 45.58 41.36
CA ASN A 99 -11.02 46.32 42.46
C ASN A 99 -11.38 47.74 41.99
#